data_AF-A0A924CI95-F1
#
_entry.id   AF-A0A924CI95-F1
#
_cell.length_a   1.000
_cell.length_b   1.000
_cell.length_c   1.000
_cell.angle_alpha   90.00
_cell.angle_beta   90.00
_cell.angle_gamma   90.00
#
_symmetry.space_group_name_H-M   'P 1'
#
loop_
_entity.id
_entity.type
_entity.pdbx_description
1 polymer ?
#
loop_
_entity_poly.entity_id
_entity_poly.type
_entity_poly.pdbx_seq_one_letter_code
_entity_poly.pdbx_strand_id
1 'polypeptide(L)'
;MTVGNQWYKLFKQYEAINGNLPSQIAAAPANTRLCLGTGFPIGNGGVARCQDVIIPSSLSSPAEADSDGLMAELRTVSELPSSKPIPSRVTGPYIFKPTLTDYYVVIGVDGSYSIGADCGGGYISGFVDTANNGSACSKRL
;
A
#
# COMPACT_ATOMS: atom_id res chain seq x y z
N MET A 1 -15.05 6.65 5.40
CA MET A 1 -14.21 6.43 4.20
C MET A 1 -13.13 5.45 4.60
N THR A 2 -12.88 4.39 3.83
CA THR A 2 -11.83 3.41 4.13
C THR A 2 -10.44 4.03 3.96
N VAL A 3 -9.44 3.56 4.72
CA VAL A 3 -8.04 4.04 4.63
C VAL A 3 -7.53 3.97 3.19
N GLY A 4 -7.82 2.89 2.47
CA GLY A 4 -7.44 2.78 1.06
C GLY A 4 -8.01 3.91 0.21
N ASN A 5 -9.29 4.27 0.40
CA ASN A 5 -9.93 5.30 -0.40
C ASN A 5 -9.39 6.69 -0.08
N GLN A 6 -8.92 6.92 1.15
CA GLN A 6 -8.22 8.15 1.52
C GLN A 6 -6.89 8.24 0.76
N TRP A 7 -6.10 7.16 0.72
CA TRP A 7 -4.86 7.09 -0.06
C TRP A 7 -5.11 7.26 -1.56
N TYR A 8 -6.10 6.55 -2.12
CA TYR A 8 -6.48 6.70 -3.53
C TYR A 8 -6.80 8.16 -3.87
N LYS A 9 -7.63 8.83 -3.07
CA LYS A 9 -7.99 10.23 -3.29
C LYS A 9 -6.78 11.16 -3.22
N LEU A 10 -5.86 10.91 -2.28
CA LEU A 10 -4.64 11.68 -2.15
C LEU A 10 -3.78 11.58 -3.42
N PHE A 11 -3.63 10.39 -4.00
CA PHE A 11 -2.92 10.21 -5.27
C PHE A 11 -3.60 10.93 -6.44
N LYS A 12 -4.92 10.81 -6.58
CA LYS A 12 -5.66 11.53 -7.62
C LYS A 12 -5.58 13.05 -7.44
N GLN A 13 -5.56 13.54 -6.20
CA GLN A 13 -5.36 14.95 -5.91
C GLN A 13 -3.95 15.41 -6.27
N TYR A 14 -2.92 14.63 -5.91
CA TYR A 14 -1.53 14.92 -6.30
C TYR A 14 -1.41 15.03 -7.83
N GLU A 15 -1.96 14.06 -8.55
CA GLU A 15 -1.95 14.03 -10.02
C GLU A 15 -2.70 15.22 -10.63
N ALA A 16 -3.85 15.61 -10.06
CA ALA A 16 -4.61 16.76 -10.54
C ALA A 16 -3.85 18.10 -10.35
N ILE A 17 -3.03 18.22 -9.30
CA ILE A 17 -2.25 19.44 -9.00
C ILE A 17 -0.96 19.49 -9.82
N ASN A 18 -0.25 18.36 -9.95
CA ASN A 18 1.10 18.29 -10.51
C ASN A 18 1.13 17.77 -11.97
N GLY A 19 -0.01 17.32 -12.50
CA GLY A 19 -0.14 16.75 -13.84
C GLY A 19 0.38 15.32 -13.98
N ASN A 20 1.05 14.77 -12.97
CA ASN A 20 1.59 13.41 -12.93
C ASN A 20 1.52 12.83 -11.52
N LEU A 21 1.65 11.50 -11.40
CA LEU A 21 1.89 10.83 -10.11
C LEU A 21 3.26 11.23 -9.51
N PRO A 22 3.45 11.02 -8.18
CA PRO A 22 4.72 11.31 -7.52
C PRO A 22 5.92 10.71 -8.22
N SER A 23 7.04 11.44 -8.23
CA SER A 23 8.23 11.10 -9.01
C SER A 23 8.81 9.74 -8.62
N GLN A 24 8.78 9.41 -7.32
CA GLN A 24 9.25 8.12 -6.82
C GLN A 24 8.41 6.94 -7.34
N ILE A 25 7.13 7.15 -7.66
CA ILE A 25 6.27 6.12 -8.27
C ILE A 25 6.48 6.07 -9.78
N ALA A 26 6.52 7.24 -10.44
CA ALA A 26 6.70 7.32 -11.87
C ALA A 26 8.02 6.69 -12.33
N ALA A 27 9.12 6.97 -11.62
CA ALA A 27 10.46 6.47 -11.92
C ALA A 27 10.75 5.06 -11.37
N ALA A 28 9.88 4.51 -10.50
CA ALA A 28 10.09 3.19 -9.94
C ALA A 28 10.10 2.08 -11.02
N PRO A 29 10.97 1.07 -10.90
CA PRO A 29 10.93 -0.09 -11.79
C PRO A 29 9.63 -0.89 -11.64
N ALA A 30 9.39 -1.80 -12.59
CA ALA A 30 8.33 -2.79 -12.43
C ALA A 30 8.57 -3.67 -11.20
N ASN A 31 7.48 -4.16 -10.61
CA ASN A 31 7.42 -4.89 -9.34
C ASN A 31 7.81 -4.08 -8.09
N THR A 32 7.95 -2.75 -8.18
CA THR A 32 8.18 -1.92 -6.99
C THR A 32 6.97 -1.93 -6.06
N ARG A 33 7.28 -1.95 -4.76
CA ARG A 33 6.33 -1.79 -3.67
C ARG A 33 6.80 -0.68 -2.76
N LEU A 34 5.91 0.21 -2.33
CA LEU A 34 6.21 1.33 -1.44
C LEU A 34 5.17 1.43 -0.34
N CYS A 35 5.59 1.52 0.92
CA CYS A 35 4.70 1.67 2.06
C CYS A 35 3.98 3.01 2.07
N LEU A 36 2.74 3.02 2.55
CA LEU A 36 1.90 4.21 2.67
C LEU A 36 1.58 4.53 4.13
N GLY A 37 2.16 5.59 4.66
CA GLY A 37 2.03 5.99 6.06
C GLY A 37 3.19 5.48 6.91
N THR A 38 2.96 5.43 8.22
CA THR A 38 4.01 5.13 9.21
C THR A 38 3.51 4.25 10.35
N GLY A 39 4.44 3.75 11.16
CA GLY A 39 4.14 2.96 12.35
C GLY A 39 3.91 1.49 12.05
N PHE A 40 4.48 0.98 10.95
CA PHE A 40 4.37 -0.43 10.59
C PHE A 40 5.07 -1.33 11.62
N PRO A 41 4.59 -2.56 11.83
CA PRO A 41 5.25 -3.52 12.71
C PRO A 41 6.70 -3.78 12.31
N ILE A 42 7.53 -3.95 13.33
CA ILE A 42 8.95 -4.27 13.18
C ILE A 42 9.09 -5.75 12.80
N GLY A 43 9.56 -6.01 11.58
CA GLY A 43 9.85 -7.35 11.10
C GLY A 43 11.27 -7.83 11.45
N ASN A 44 11.66 -8.95 10.85
CA ASN A 44 13.02 -9.48 10.98
C ASN A 44 14.07 -8.43 10.55
N GLY A 45 15.13 -8.31 11.35
CA GLY A 45 16.19 -7.31 11.16
C GLY A 45 15.93 -5.96 11.83
N GLY A 46 14.87 -5.82 12.63
CA GLY A 46 14.62 -4.60 13.41
C GLY A 46 14.06 -3.43 12.61
N VAL A 47 13.51 -3.69 11.42
CA VAL A 47 13.00 -2.67 10.48
C VAL A 47 11.48 -2.76 10.35
N ALA A 48 10.80 -1.61 10.37
CA ALA A 48 9.35 -1.49 10.12
C ALA A 48 9.00 -1.76 8.65
N ARG A 49 7.98 -2.60 8.38
CA ARG A 49 7.61 -3.05 7.03
C ARG A 49 6.09 -3.21 6.84
N CYS A 50 5.59 -2.80 5.67
CA CYS A 50 4.15 -2.84 5.34
C CYS A 50 3.66 -4.13 4.67
N GLN A 51 4.48 -5.20 4.60
CA GLN A 51 4.08 -6.49 4.03
C GLN A 51 4.80 -7.67 4.70
N ASP A 52 4.16 -8.86 4.68
CA ASP A 52 4.69 -10.21 4.92
C ASP A 52 5.62 -10.37 6.14
N VAL A 53 5.19 -9.86 7.29
CA VAL A 53 5.98 -9.81 8.54
C VAL A 53 6.38 -11.16 9.15
N ILE A 54 5.83 -12.29 8.69
CA ILE A 54 6.04 -13.64 9.29
C ILE A 54 6.83 -14.59 8.35
N ILE A 55 7.23 -14.19 7.13
CA ILE A 55 8.07 -15.08 6.28
C ILE A 55 9.56 -14.88 6.64
N PRO A 56 10.33 -15.97 6.88
CA PRO A 56 11.75 -15.89 7.21
C PRO A 56 12.65 -15.27 6.13
N SER A 57 12.17 -15.09 4.89
CA SER A 57 12.93 -14.44 3.82
C SER A 57 12.61 -12.94 3.77
N SER A 58 13.22 -12.19 4.69
CA SER A 58 13.13 -10.74 4.87
C SER A 58 13.73 -9.89 3.73
N LEU A 59 13.73 -10.39 2.48
CA LEU A 59 14.35 -9.73 1.34
C LEU A 59 13.37 -9.11 0.34
N SER A 60 12.05 -9.26 0.52
CA SER A 60 11.06 -8.82 -0.49
C SER A 60 10.00 -7.82 -0.02
N SER A 61 9.89 -7.56 1.28
CA SER A 61 8.89 -6.60 1.79
C SER A 61 9.50 -5.21 1.94
N PRO A 62 8.89 -4.15 1.37
CA PRO A 62 9.44 -2.80 1.43
C PRO A 62 9.53 -2.28 2.86
N ALA A 63 10.61 -1.58 3.17
CA ALA A 63 10.75 -0.87 4.44
C ALA A 63 9.92 0.41 4.42
N GLU A 64 9.45 0.83 5.59
CA GLU A 64 8.75 2.11 5.76
C GLU A 64 9.60 3.28 5.21
N ALA A 65 10.90 3.28 5.54
CA ALA A 65 11.86 4.31 5.12
C ALA A 65 12.10 4.35 3.61
N ASP A 66 11.87 3.26 2.87
CA ASP A 66 12.02 3.26 1.40
C ASP A 66 11.02 4.22 0.74
N SER A 67 9.97 4.61 1.47
CA SER A 67 8.86 5.43 0.98
C SER A 67 8.92 6.88 1.49
N ASP A 68 10.00 7.29 2.15
CA ASP A 68 10.13 8.63 2.74
C ASP A 68 9.96 9.75 1.71
N GLY A 69 10.56 9.59 0.51
CA GLY A 69 10.42 10.55 -0.59
C GLY A 69 8.97 10.69 -1.05
N LEU A 70 8.27 9.58 -1.21
CA LEU A 70 6.88 9.51 -1.62
C LEU A 70 5.99 10.15 -0.56
N MET A 71 6.22 9.85 0.71
CA MET A 71 5.49 10.47 1.82
C MET A 71 5.73 11.98 1.88
N ALA A 72 6.95 12.45 1.60
CA ALA A 72 7.27 13.87 1.52
C ALA A 72 6.54 14.57 0.36
N GLU A 73 6.54 13.97 -0.84
CA GLU A 73 5.81 14.49 -2.01
C GLU A 73 4.30 14.58 -1.73
N LEU A 74 3.70 13.54 -1.18
CA LEU A 74 2.26 13.51 -0.90
C LEU A 74 1.83 14.51 0.17
N ARG A 75 2.69 14.82 1.15
CA ARG A 75 2.44 15.86 2.17
C ARG A 75 2.32 17.27 1.58
N THR A 76 2.83 17.51 0.37
CA THR A 76 2.75 18.84 -0.26
C THR A 76 1.33 19.21 -0.71
N VAL A 77 0.46 18.21 -0.91
CA VAL A 77 -0.90 18.43 -1.44
C VAL A 77 -2.00 18.22 -0.41
N SER A 78 -1.77 17.42 0.64
CA SER A 78 -2.72 17.24 1.74
C SER A 78 -2.08 16.56 2.95
N GLU A 79 -2.81 16.52 4.07
CA GLU A 79 -2.46 15.66 5.20
C GLU A 79 -2.50 14.18 4.81
N LEU A 80 -1.56 13.40 5.34
CA LEU A 80 -1.51 11.96 5.07
C LEU A 80 -2.64 11.24 5.85
N PRO A 81 -3.33 10.28 5.22
CA PRO A 81 -4.31 9.44 5.90
C PRO A 81 -3.70 8.74 7.13
N SER A 82 -4.45 8.67 8.23
CA SER A 82 -4.03 7.89 9.40
C SER A 82 -4.25 6.39 9.12
N SER A 83 -3.28 5.73 8.51
CA SER A 83 -3.25 4.27 8.46
C SER A 83 -2.68 3.75 9.77
N LYS A 84 -3.52 3.22 10.66
CA LYS A 84 -2.99 2.26 11.64
C LYS A 84 -2.82 0.94 10.90
N PRO A 85 -1.61 0.35 10.87
CA PRO A 85 -1.43 -0.97 10.29
C PRO A 85 -2.33 -1.95 11.01
N ILE A 86 -3.09 -2.73 10.25
CA ILE A 86 -3.85 -3.84 10.80
C ILE A 86 -2.85 -4.99 11.01
N PRO A 87 -2.72 -5.52 12.24
CA PRO A 87 -1.81 -6.63 12.52
C PRO A 87 -2.34 -7.92 11.87
N SER A 88 -2.07 -8.08 10.57
CA SER A 88 -2.14 -9.32 9.81
C SER A 88 -0.84 -9.47 9.01
N ARG A 89 -0.59 -10.60 8.34
CA ARG A 89 0.56 -10.73 7.42
C ARG A 89 0.55 -9.66 6.31
N VAL A 90 -0.60 -9.06 6.02
CA VAL A 90 -0.72 -7.89 5.13
C VAL A 90 -0.78 -6.63 5.99
N THR A 91 0.38 -6.10 6.35
CA THR A 91 0.56 -4.84 7.08
C THR A 91 0.40 -3.62 6.18
N GLY A 92 -0.64 -3.60 5.33
CA GLY A 92 -0.91 -2.45 4.45
C GLY A 92 -1.22 -1.17 5.24
N PRO A 93 -1.25 0.00 4.57
CA PRO A 93 -1.36 0.17 3.12
C PRO A 93 -0.01 0.34 2.38
N TYR A 94 0.01 0.02 1.09
CA TYR A 94 1.17 0.18 0.21
C TYR A 94 0.77 0.40 -1.27
N ILE A 95 1.68 0.93 -2.07
CA ILE A 95 1.60 0.97 -3.53
C ILE A 95 2.23 -0.29 -4.11
N PHE A 96 1.58 -0.87 -5.13
CA PHE A 96 2.16 -1.91 -5.96
C PHE A 96 2.18 -1.49 -7.43
N LYS A 97 3.35 -1.56 -8.05
CA LYS A 97 3.59 -1.25 -9.46
C LYS A 97 3.96 -2.53 -10.22
N PRO A 98 3.00 -3.35 -10.70
CA PRO A 98 3.31 -4.61 -11.39
C PRO A 98 3.94 -4.39 -12.77
N THR A 99 3.61 -3.30 -13.45
CA THR A 99 4.11 -2.93 -14.77
C THR A 99 4.65 -1.50 -14.73
N LEU A 100 5.25 -1.02 -15.82
CA LEU A 100 5.73 0.36 -15.88
C LEU A 100 4.59 1.40 -15.85
N THR A 101 3.36 1.00 -16.18
CA THR A 101 2.21 1.89 -16.38
C THR A 101 1.07 1.68 -15.39
N ASP A 102 1.04 0.54 -14.70
CA ASP A 102 -0.04 0.21 -13.77
C ASP A 102 0.39 0.40 -12.33
N TYR A 103 -0.47 1.08 -11.57
CA TYR A 103 -0.25 1.41 -10.18
C TYR A 103 -1.48 1.04 -9.37
N TYR A 104 -1.27 0.44 -8.21
CA TYR A 104 -2.35 0.00 -7.35
C TYR A 104 -2.11 0.47 -5.93
N VAL A 105 -3.13 1.07 -5.32
CA VAL A 105 -3.20 1.21 -3.86
C VAL A 105 -3.70 -0.12 -3.31
N VAL A 106 -2.90 -0.74 -2.45
CA VAL A 106 -3.21 -2.02 -1.80
C VAL A 106 -3.40 -1.80 -0.31
N ILE A 107 -4.46 -2.38 0.24
CA ILE A 107 -4.77 -2.40 1.66
C ILE A 107 -4.94 -3.83 2.15
N GLY A 108 -4.50 -4.11 3.38
CA GLY A 108 -4.94 -5.28 4.10
C GLY A 108 -6.33 -5.02 4.69
N VAL A 109 -7.20 -6.03 4.67
CA VAL A 109 -8.49 -6.01 5.35
C VAL A 109 -8.62 -7.24 6.24
N ASP A 110 -9.21 -7.06 7.42
CA ASP A 110 -9.60 -8.17 8.29
C ASP A 110 -10.79 -8.91 7.65
N GLY A 111 -10.72 -10.24 7.67
CA GLY A 111 -11.69 -11.11 7.03
C GLY A 111 -11.24 -11.60 5.65
N SER A 112 -11.78 -12.74 5.24
CA SER A 112 -11.54 -13.30 3.91
C SER A 112 -12.59 -12.83 2.91
N TYR A 113 -12.16 -12.05 1.93
CA TYR A 113 -12.96 -11.67 0.76
C TYR A 113 -12.51 -12.51 -0.43
N SER A 114 -13.44 -13.01 -1.24
CA SER A 114 -13.07 -13.68 -2.49
C SER A 114 -12.40 -12.70 -3.45
N ILE A 115 -11.43 -13.16 -4.25
CA ILE A 115 -10.88 -12.37 -5.36
C ILE A 115 -12.04 -11.88 -6.24
N GLY A 116 -12.09 -10.58 -6.56
CA GLY A 116 -13.20 -10.00 -7.32
C GLY A 116 -14.32 -9.39 -6.45
N ALA A 117 -14.38 -9.69 -5.15
CA ALA A 117 -15.36 -9.08 -4.25
C ALA A 117 -14.96 -7.65 -3.89
N ASP A 118 -15.94 -6.75 -3.80
CA ASP A 118 -15.71 -5.39 -3.32
C ASP A 118 -15.41 -5.39 -1.82
N CYS A 119 -14.19 -5.00 -1.45
CA CYS A 119 -13.79 -4.84 -0.05
C CYS A 119 -14.27 -3.51 0.58
N GLY A 120 -15.46 -3.03 0.18
CA GLY A 120 -16.08 -1.82 0.74
C GLY A 120 -15.51 -0.51 0.21
N GLY A 121 -15.30 -0.39 -1.11
CA GLY A 121 -14.78 0.86 -1.70
C GLY A 121 -14.41 0.84 -3.18
N GLY A 122 -14.83 -0.17 -3.93
CA GLY A 122 -14.43 -0.42 -5.31
C GLY A 122 -13.06 -1.09 -5.46
N TYR A 123 -12.60 -1.79 -4.42
CA TYR A 123 -11.39 -2.60 -4.46
C TYR A 123 -11.79 -4.01 -4.90
N ILE A 124 -11.38 -4.45 -6.09
CA ILE A 124 -11.91 -5.68 -6.72
C ILE A 124 -10.82 -6.68 -7.10
N SER A 125 -9.55 -6.41 -6.78
CA SER A 125 -8.43 -7.32 -7.07
C SER A 125 -7.54 -7.54 -5.86
N GLY A 126 -6.92 -8.71 -5.75
CA GLY A 126 -5.96 -9.01 -4.69
C GLY A 126 -5.81 -10.51 -4.42
N PHE A 127 -5.29 -10.86 -3.24
CA PHE A 127 -5.12 -12.26 -2.83
C PHE A 127 -5.73 -12.50 -1.46
N VAL A 128 -6.19 -13.72 -1.24
CA VAL A 128 -6.75 -14.19 0.04
C VAL A 128 -5.64 -14.86 0.84
N ASP A 129 -5.39 -14.41 2.05
CA ASP A 129 -4.56 -15.12 3.02
C ASP A 129 -5.45 -16.04 3.85
N THR A 130 -5.73 -17.23 3.30
CA THR A 130 -6.57 -18.25 3.95
C THR A 130 -5.96 -18.80 5.24
N ALA A 131 -4.63 -18.72 5.40
CA ALA A 131 -3.96 -19.21 6.59
C ALA A 131 -4.20 -18.30 7.81
N ASN A 132 -4.52 -17.02 7.58
CA ASN A 132 -4.64 -16.02 8.64
C ASN A 132 -5.96 -15.23 8.58
N ASN A 133 -6.94 -15.71 7.80
CA ASN A 133 -8.27 -15.11 7.65
C ASN A 133 -8.24 -13.61 7.26
N GLY A 134 -7.32 -13.25 6.36
CA GLY A 134 -7.14 -11.89 5.85
C GLY A 134 -7.22 -11.84 4.33
N SER A 135 -7.36 -10.64 3.77
CA SER A 135 -7.27 -10.42 2.32
C SER A 135 -6.53 -9.12 2.01
N ALA A 136 -5.77 -9.11 0.92
CA ALA A 136 -5.28 -7.88 0.32
C ALA A 136 -6.30 -7.43 -0.72
N CYS A 137 -6.67 -6.16 -0.69
CA CYS A 137 -7.58 -5.55 -1.66
C CYS A 137 -6.88 -4.39 -2.35
N SER A 138 -7.04 -4.28 -3.66
CA SER A 138 -6.32 -3.32 -4.48
C SER A 138 -7.23 -2.54 -5.42
N LYS A 139 -6.83 -1.30 -5.70
CA LYS A 139 -7.51 -0.36 -6.59
C LYS A 139 -6.49 0.34 -7.46
N ARG A 140 -6.72 0.31 -8.77
CA ARG A 140 -5.86 0.96 -9.76
C ARG A 140 -5.94 2.49 -9.63
N LEU A 141 -4.79 3.16 -9.68
CA LEU A 141 -4.68 4.63 -9.71
C LEU A 141 -4.92 5.21 -11.10
#